data_AF-A0A959URS4-F1
#
_entry.id   AF-A0A959URS4-F1
#
_cell.length_a   1.000
_cell.length_b   1.000
_cell.length_c   1.000
_cell.angle_alpha   90.00
_cell.angle_beta   90.00
_cell.angle_gamma   90.00
#
_symmetry.space_group_name_H-M   'P 1'
#
loop_
_entity.id
_entity.type
_entity.pdbx_description
1 polymer ?
#
loop_
_entity_poly.entity_id
_entity_poly.type
_entity_poly.pdbx_seq_one_letter_code
_entity_poly.pdbx_strand_id
1 'polypeptide(L)'
;ILLGLWSGTALWLGLTIAVAAVVSSYTVKYILPHLSEFAFRKIGYGAMVASGLVLLIGTTGKVVEKDHIAVSRNRPDEATLQWRGSSFTLEYALDDGLEVERAITPEELPAHLKATYQELLPTYDRILLEKVFRLGHDPSYEFYAYREGKLTKLEYGEEEEGGQAP
;
A
#
# COMPACT_ATOMS: atom_id res chain seq x y z
N ILE A 1 -22.49 -24.98 10.63
CA ILE A 1 -21.57 -25.73 9.73
C ILE A 1 -20.58 -24.79 9.03
N LEU A 2 -20.93 -23.52 8.75
CA LEU A 2 -20.14 -22.52 8.00
C LEU A 2 -18.73 -22.13 8.51
N LEU A 3 -18.26 -22.57 9.68
CA LEU A 3 -16.96 -22.17 10.25
C LEU A 3 -15.87 -23.25 10.14
N GLY A 4 -16.14 -24.42 9.54
CA GLY A 4 -15.16 -25.50 9.42
C GLY A 4 -14.69 -26.13 10.76
N LEU A 5 -15.33 -25.74 11.89
CA LEU A 5 -15.05 -26.22 13.25
C LEU A 5 -15.26 -27.72 13.43
N TRP A 6 -16.08 -28.34 12.57
CA TRP A 6 -16.31 -29.78 12.53
C TRP A 6 -15.38 -30.45 11.50
N SER A 7 -14.11 -30.09 11.50
CA SER A 7 -13.05 -30.81 10.78
C SER A 7 -12.17 -31.53 11.80
N GLY A 8 -11.68 -32.73 11.46
CA GLY A 8 -10.81 -33.50 12.37
C GLY A 8 -9.59 -32.70 12.82
N THR A 9 -9.02 -31.88 11.93
CA THR A 9 -7.88 -31.00 12.23
C THR A 9 -8.24 -29.90 13.24
N ALA A 10 -9.41 -29.26 13.10
CA ALA A 10 -9.84 -28.23 14.04
C ALA A 10 -10.09 -28.80 15.44
N LEU A 11 -10.63 -30.02 15.54
CA LEU A 11 -10.83 -30.71 16.81
C LEU A 11 -9.48 -31.04 17.49
N TRP A 12 -8.50 -31.55 16.74
CA TRP A 12 -7.16 -31.81 17.26
C TRP A 12 -6.45 -30.54 17.72
N LEU A 13 -6.50 -29.46 16.93
CA LEU A 13 -5.96 -28.16 17.32
C LEU A 13 -6.61 -27.63 18.59
N GLY A 14 -7.95 -27.69 18.68
CA GLY A 14 -8.69 -27.27 19.86
C GLY A 14 -8.30 -28.06 21.11
N LEU A 15 -8.19 -29.39 20.99
CA LEU A 15 -7.75 -30.25 22.09
C LEU A 15 -6.31 -29.94 22.53
N THR A 16 -5.38 -29.78 21.58
CA THR A 16 -3.99 -29.43 21.88
C THR A 16 -3.89 -28.09 22.61
N ILE A 17 -4.63 -27.06 22.15
CA ILE A 17 -4.68 -25.76 22.79
C ILE A 17 -5.26 -25.88 24.21
N ALA A 18 -6.33 -26.65 24.39
CA ALA A 18 -6.94 -26.87 25.70
C ALA A 18 -5.97 -27.54 26.69
N VAL A 19 -5.29 -28.61 26.26
CA VAL A 19 -4.27 -29.29 27.08
C VAL A 19 -3.10 -28.36 27.39
N ALA A 20 -2.59 -27.63 26.40
CA ALA A 20 -1.52 -26.66 26.59
C ALA A 20 -1.91 -25.56 27.58
N ALA A 21 -3.16 -25.08 27.54
CA ALA A 21 -3.66 -24.08 28.48
C ALA A 21 -3.73 -24.61 29.92
N VAL A 22 -4.18 -25.86 30.11
CA VAL A 22 -4.17 -26.50 31.44
C VAL A 22 -2.75 -26.63 31.97
N VAL A 23 -1.83 -27.20 31.18
CA VAL A 23 -0.41 -27.34 31.55
C VAL A 23 0.18 -25.97 31.89
N SER A 24 -0.03 -24.96 31.04
CA SER A 24 0.44 -23.60 31.26
C SER A 24 -0.08 -23.01 32.58
N SER A 25 -1.37 -23.20 32.90
CA SER A 25 -1.97 -22.71 34.15
C SER A 25 -1.28 -23.30 35.39
N TYR A 26 -1.00 -24.60 35.39
CA TYR A 26 -0.25 -25.24 36.48
C TYR A 26 1.21 -24.76 36.53
N THR A 27 1.86 -24.66 35.38
CA THR A 27 3.27 -24.25 35.29
C THR A 27 3.49 -22.81 35.74
N VAL A 28 2.61 -21.87 35.40
CA VAL A 28 2.72 -20.46 35.84
C VAL A 28 2.71 -20.35 37.35
N LYS A 29 1.86 -21.12 38.05
CA LYS A 29 1.81 -21.12 39.52
C LYS A 29 3.15 -21.51 40.17
N TYR A 30 3.91 -22.38 39.51
CA TYR A 30 5.22 -22.84 39.99
C TYR A 30 6.36 -21.91 39.57
N ILE A 31 6.34 -21.41 38.34
CA ILE A 31 7.42 -20.58 37.79
C ILE A 31 7.37 -19.13 38.31
N LEU A 32 6.18 -18.55 38.45
CA LEU A 32 5.99 -17.15 38.85
C LEU A 32 6.68 -16.77 40.18
N PRO A 33 6.62 -17.58 41.26
CA PRO A 33 7.33 -17.24 42.50
C PRO A 33 8.86 -17.28 42.38
N HIS A 34 9.41 -17.93 41.35
CA HIS A 34 10.85 -17.99 41.09
C HIS A 34 11.32 -16.94 40.07
N LEU A 35 10.41 -16.15 39.49
CA LEU A 35 10.72 -15.08 38.55
C LEU A 35 10.63 -13.72 39.22
N SER A 36 11.67 -12.90 39.04
CA SER A 36 11.59 -11.48 39.39
C SER A 36 10.67 -10.74 38.42
N GLU A 37 10.02 -9.68 38.90
CA GLU A 37 9.16 -8.82 38.06
C GLU A 37 9.93 -8.29 36.83
N PHE A 38 11.20 -7.90 37.03
CA PHE A 38 12.06 -7.42 35.96
C PHE A 38 12.28 -8.46 34.86
N ALA A 39 12.55 -9.71 35.24
CA ALA A 39 12.72 -10.81 34.27
C ALA A 39 11.41 -11.11 33.55
N PHE A 40 10.29 -11.16 34.27
CA PHE A 40 8.96 -11.38 33.71
C PHE A 40 8.60 -10.33 32.64
N ARG A 41 8.82 -9.03 32.94
CA ARG A 41 8.56 -7.95 31.97
C ARG A 41 9.44 -8.05 30.73
N LYS A 42 10.74 -8.34 30.87
CA LYS A 42 11.65 -8.47 29.72
C LYS A 42 11.24 -9.61 28.79
N ILE A 43 10.86 -10.75 29.36
CA ILE A 43 10.39 -11.91 28.58
C ILE A 43 9.07 -11.55 27.88
N GLY A 44 8.13 -10.92 28.60
CA GLY A 44 6.86 -10.47 28.03
C GLY A 44 7.03 -9.50 26.85
N TYR A 45 7.83 -8.45 27.02
CA TYR A 45 8.11 -7.50 25.94
C TYR A 45 8.86 -8.15 24.78
N GLY A 46 9.82 -9.03 25.06
CA GLY A 46 10.51 -9.79 24.02
C GLY A 46 9.56 -10.67 23.21
N ALA A 47 8.63 -11.36 23.88
CA ALA A 47 7.60 -12.17 23.24
C ALA A 47 6.64 -11.32 22.40
N MET A 48 6.24 -10.14 22.87
CA MET A 48 5.41 -9.20 22.11
C MET A 48 6.10 -8.76 20.81
N VAL A 49 7.36 -8.35 20.89
CA VAL A 49 8.14 -7.91 19.72
C VAL A 49 8.34 -9.05 18.73
N ALA A 50 8.74 -10.23 19.21
CA ALA A 50 8.93 -11.40 18.37
C ALA A 50 7.63 -11.83 17.67
N SER A 51 6.51 -11.82 18.40
CA SER A 51 5.19 -12.13 17.83
C SER A 51 4.79 -11.11 16.75
N GLY A 52 5.04 -9.82 17.00
CA GLY A 52 4.82 -8.76 16.01
C GLY A 52 5.65 -8.96 14.75
N LEU A 53 6.94 -9.32 14.88
CA LEU A 53 7.82 -9.58 13.75
C LEU A 53 7.36 -10.80 12.92
N VAL A 54 7.00 -11.90 13.60
CA VAL A 54 6.49 -13.11 12.93
C VAL A 54 5.19 -12.82 12.19
N LEU A 55 4.26 -12.08 12.82
CA LEU A 55 3.01 -11.68 12.17
C LEU A 55 3.26 -10.77 10.98
N LEU A 56 4.16 -9.79 11.10
CA LEU A 56 4.51 -8.88 10.02
C LEU A 56 5.08 -9.66 8.82
N ILE A 57 6.09 -10.50 9.04
CA ILE A 57 6.71 -11.29 7.96
C ILE A 57 5.68 -12.23 7.32
N GLY A 58 4.92 -12.97 8.14
CA GLY A 58 3.93 -13.93 7.65
C GLY A 58 2.77 -13.27 6.91
N THR A 59 2.39 -12.05 7.28
CA THR A 59 1.31 -11.31 6.61
C THR A 59 1.81 -10.66 5.34
N THR A 60 2.98 -10.01 5.36
CA THR A 60 3.59 -9.40 4.18
C THR A 60 3.78 -10.42 3.06
N GLY A 61 4.30 -11.62 3.35
CA GLY A 61 4.45 -12.66 2.33
C GLY A 61 3.12 -13.04 1.66
N LYS A 62 2.05 -13.20 2.47
CA LYS A 62 0.70 -13.52 1.96
C LYS A 62 0.09 -12.38 1.16
N VAL A 63 0.34 -11.13 1.56
CA VAL A 63 -0.13 -9.93 0.85
C VAL A 63 0.59 -9.82 -0.50
N VAL A 64 1.91 -10.01 -0.54
CA VAL A 64 2.68 -9.98 -1.80
C VAL A 64 2.21 -11.08 -2.76
N GLU A 65 1.99 -12.30 -2.27
CA GLU A 65 1.53 -13.43 -3.09
C GLU A 65 0.09 -13.22 -3.64
N LYS A 66 -0.82 -12.69 -2.83
CA LYS A 66 -2.23 -12.53 -3.21
C LYS A 66 -2.54 -11.26 -3.99
N ASP A 67 -1.88 -10.14 -3.65
CA ASP A 67 -2.17 -8.84 -4.25
C ASP A 67 -1.21 -8.49 -5.40
N HIS A 68 -0.40 -9.46 -5.85
CA HIS A 68 0.60 -9.33 -6.91
C HIS A 68 1.42 -8.05 -6.80
N ILE A 69 1.92 -7.77 -5.59
CA ILE A 69 2.73 -6.58 -5.35
C ILE A 69 4.06 -6.75 -6.08
N ALA A 70 4.27 -5.95 -7.12
CA ALA A 70 5.51 -5.93 -7.87
C ALA A 70 6.21 -4.59 -7.63
N VAL A 71 7.47 -4.67 -7.19
CA VAL A 71 8.36 -3.50 -7.11
C VAL A 71 9.38 -3.64 -8.23
N SER A 72 9.40 -2.69 -9.15
CA SER A 72 10.42 -2.58 -10.18
C SER A 72 11.16 -1.26 -10.05
N ARG A 73 12.48 -1.31 -10.26
CA ARG A 73 13.31 -0.11 -10.32
C ARG A 73 13.62 0.15 -11.79
N ASN A 74 12.98 1.17 -12.37
CA ASN A 74 13.16 1.49 -13.79
C ASN A 74 14.42 2.34 -14.00
N ARG A 75 14.65 3.30 -13.11
CA ARG A 75 15.81 4.21 -13.12
C ARG A 75 16.43 4.33 -11.71
N PRO A 76 17.64 4.88 -11.56
CA PRO A 76 18.28 5.03 -10.25
C PRO A 76 17.44 5.81 -9.24
N ASP A 77 16.66 6.76 -9.74
CA ASP A 77 15.79 7.73 -9.09
C ASP A 77 14.30 7.36 -9.12
N GLU A 78 13.93 6.26 -9.81
CA GLU A 78 12.54 5.86 -10.04
C GLU A 78 12.26 4.45 -9.49
N ALA A 79 11.23 4.32 -8.67
CA ALA A 79 10.72 3.04 -8.17
C ALA A 79 9.23 2.90 -8.45
N THR A 80 8.84 1.91 -9.25
CA THR A 80 7.43 1.62 -9.55
C THR A 80 6.92 0.49 -8.66
N LEU A 81 5.79 0.72 -8.00
CA LEU A 81 5.03 -0.22 -7.21
C LEU A 81 3.70 -0.51 -7.91
N GLN A 82 3.47 -1.75 -8.31
CA GLN A 82 2.15 -2.20 -8.76
C GLN A 82 1.41 -2.83 -7.58
N TRP A 83 0.21 -2.32 -7.27
CA TRP A 83 -0.60 -2.83 -6.17
C TRP A 83 -2.09 -2.82 -6.53
N ARG A 84 -2.75 -3.97 -6.43
CA ARG A 84 -4.20 -4.16 -6.67
C ARG A 84 -4.69 -3.58 -8.02
N GLY A 85 -3.85 -3.62 -9.05
CA GLY A 85 -4.17 -3.11 -10.39
C GLY A 85 -3.90 -1.62 -10.60
N SER A 86 -3.40 -0.90 -9.59
CA SER A 86 -2.89 0.46 -9.72
C SER A 86 -1.37 0.47 -9.78
N SER A 87 -0.79 1.32 -10.63
CA SER A 87 0.64 1.59 -10.68
C SER A 87 0.95 2.90 -9.97
N PHE A 88 1.82 2.82 -8.98
CA PHE A 88 2.39 3.97 -8.29
C PHE A 88 3.85 4.08 -8.69
N THR A 89 4.30 5.25 -9.11
CA THR A 89 5.70 5.53 -9.41
C THR A 89 6.20 6.53 -8.39
N LEU A 90 7.32 6.21 -7.75
CA LEU A 90 8.02 7.10 -6.84
C LEU A 90 9.23 7.63 -7.59
N GLU A 91 9.30 8.94 -7.77
CA GLU A 91 10.43 9.63 -8.39
C GLU A 91 11.11 10.54 -7.36
N TYR A 92 12.44 10.63 -7.44
CA TYR A 92 13.21 11.54 -6.60
C TYR A 92 14.21 12.33 -7.42
N ALA A 93 13.97 13.62 -7.59
CA ALA A 93 14.88 14.55 -8.24
C ALA A 93 15.57 15.45 -7.21
N LEU A 94 16.85 15.75 -7.42
CA LEU A 94 17.62 16.66 -6.54
C LEU A 94 17.12 18.10 -6.60
N ASP A 95 16.51 18.49 -7.73
CA ASP A 95 16.04 19.86 -7.98
C ASP A 95 14.52 20.04 -7.72
N ASP A 96 13.70 19.01 -8.00
CA ASP A 96 12.22 19.03 -7.84
C ASP A 96 11.71 18.29 -6.58
N GLY A 97 12.58 17.54 -5.89
CA GLY A 97 12.22 16.84 -4.64
C GLY A 97 11.62 15.46 -4.85
N LEU A 98 10.79 15.04 -3.88
CA LEU A 98 10.14 13.72 -3.87
C LEU A 98 8.75 13.83 -4.51
N GLU A 99 8.51 13.03 -5.54
CA GLU A 99 7.24 12.96 -6.26
C GLU A 99 6.66 11.55 -6.21
N VAL A 100 5.37 11.47 -5.95
CA VAL A 100 4.60 10.22 -6.06
C VAL A 100 3.59 10.38 -7.17
N GLU A 101 3.72 9.58 -8.21
CA GLU A 101 2.82 9.56 -9.35
C GLU A 101 1.92 8.33 -9.26
N ARG A 102 0.66 8.51 -9.67
CA ARG A 102 -0.32 7.43 -9.72
C ARG A 102 -1.08 7.50 -11.02
N ALA A 103 -1.07 6.41 -11.79
CA ALA A 103 -1.94 6.29 -12.95
C ALA A 103 -3.41 6.26 -12.49
N ILE A 104 -4.25 7.09 -13.10
CA ILE A 104 -5.67 7.24 -12.77
C ILE A 104 -6.55 6.99 -14.00
N THR A 105 -7.82 6.67 -13.76
CA THR A 105 -8.81 6.62 -14.84
C THR A 105 -9.57 7.96 -14.96
N PRO A 106 -10.22 8.23 -16.12
CA PRO A 106 -10.99 9.47 -16.31
C PRO A 106 -12.14 9.68 -15.32
N GLU A 107 -12.60 8.61 -14.64
CA GLU A 107 -13.63 8.68 -13.61
C GLU A 107 -13.11 9.28 -12.29
N GLU A 108 -11.81 9.25 -12.07
CA GLU A 108 -11.14 9.79 -10.88
C GLU A 108 -10.77 11.28 -11.02
N LEU A 109 -10.95 11.86 -12.22
CA LEU A 109 -10.67 13.28 -12.46
C LEU A 109 -11.68 14.20 -11.76
N PRO A 110 -11.23 15.33 -11.21
CA PRO A 110 -12.09 16.45 -10.83
C PRO A 110 -13.01 16.89 -11.98
N ALA A 111 -14.18 17.45 -11.66
CA ALA A 111 -15.19 17.80 -12.66
C ALA A 111 -14.66 18.76 -13.75
N HIS A 112 -13.82 19.74 -13.38
CA HIS A 112 -13.23 20.70 -14.32
C HIS A 112 -12.24 20.01 -15.29
N LEU A 113 -11.32 19.18 -14.78
CA LEU A 113 -10.39 18.41 -15.60
C LEU A 113 -11.07 17.33 -16.45
N LYS A 114 -12.20 16.81 -15.98
CA LYS A 114 -13.01 15.86 -16.75
C LYS A 114 -13.62 16.52 -17.99
N ALA A 115 -14.01 17.79 -17.91
CA ALA A 115 -14.45 18.55 -19.08
C ALA A 115 -13.30 18.75 -20.07
N THR A 116 -12.13 19.16 -19.59
CA THR A 116 -10.91 19.30 -20.42
C THR A 116 -10.53 17.97 -21.09
N TYR A 117 -10.60 16.85 -20.36
CA TYR A 117 -10.38 15.52 -20.92
C TYR A 117 -11.31 15.23 -22.09
N GLN A 118 -12.61 15.53 -21.96
CA GLN A 118 -13.60 15.30 -22.99
C GLN A 118 -13.38 16.14 -24.25
N GLU A 119 -12.87 17.37 -24.10
CA GLU A 119 -12.50 18.23 -25.23
C GLU A 119 -11.26 17.72 -25.99
N LEU A 120 -10.34 17.05 -25.29
CA LEU A 120 -9.11 16.50 -25.87
C LEU A 120 -9.36 15.15 -26.58
N LEU A 121 -10.33 14.35 -26.15
CA LEU A 121 -10.68 13.05 -26.75
C LEU A 121 -10.79 13.04 -28.29
N PRO A 122 -11.48 13.99 -28.96
CA PRO A 122 -11.59 13.98 -30.43
C PRO A 122 -10.29 14.33 -31.16
N THR A 123 -9.31 14.92 -30.46
CA THR A 123 -8.07 15.42 -31.07
C THR A 123 -6.91 14.43 -30.97
N TYR A 124 -6.93 13.54 -29.98
CA TYR A 124 -5.83 12.63 -29.65
C TYR A 124 -6.27 11.17 -29.73
N ASP A 125 -5.38 10.31 -30.20
CA ASP A 125 -5.63 8.87 -30.37
C ASP A 125 -5.67 8.14 -29.01
N ARG A 126 -4.87 8.61 -28.06
CA ARG A 126 -4.74 8.03 -26.72
C ARG A 126 -4.34 9.11 -25.72
N ILE A 127 -4.94 9.08 -24.53
CA ILE A 127 -4.58 9.97 -23.42
C ILE A 127 -4.33 9.10 -22.20
N LEU A 128 -3.16 9.20 -21.59
CA LEU A 128 -2.85 8.61 -20.28
C LEU A 128 -2.92 9.70 -19.23
N LEU A 129 -3.41 9.34 -18.05
CA LEU A 129 -3.67 10.26 -16.96
C LEU A 129 -2.90 9.83 -15.72
N GLU A 130 -2.23 10.79 -15.10
CA GLU A 130 -1.49 10.57 -13.86
C GLU A 130 -1.84 11.67 -12.87
N LYS A 131 -1.94 11.31 -11.59
CA LYS A 131 -2.01 12.26 -10.48
C LYS A 131 -0.65 12.28 -9.80
N VAL A 132 -0.05 13.47 -9.71
CA VAL A 132 1.27 13.69 -9.15
C VAL A 132 1.15 14.38 -7.80
N PHE A 133 1.81 13.82 -6.80
CA PHE A 133 1.88 14.36 -5.45
C PHE A 133 3.32 14.80 -5.18
N ARG A 134 3.56 16.11 -5.13
CA ARG A 134 4.86 16.67 -4.78
C ARG A 134 4.89 17.06 -3.30
N LEU A 135 5.99 16.79 -2.63
CA LEU A 135 6.12 17.11 -1.21
C LEU A 135 6.10 18.63 -0.99
N GLY A 136 5.07 19.14 -0.31
CA GLY A 136 4.93 20.56 0.02
C GLY A 136 4.17 21.40 -0.99
N HIS A 137 3.59 20.78 -2.03
CA HIS A 137 2.75 21.43 -3.03
C HIS A 137 1.39 20.71 -3.15
N ASP A 138 0.41 21.41 -3.71
CA ASP A 138 -0.88 20.80 -4.04
C ASP A 138 -0.71 19.76 -5.16
N PRO A 139 -1.53 18.70 -5.18
CA PRO A 139 -1.43 17.69 -6.21
C PRO A 139 -1.71 18.27 -7.60
N SER A 140 -1.04 17.73 -8.60
CA SER A 140 -1.29 18.06 -10.01
C SER A 140 -1.73 16.83 -10.79
N TYR A 141 -2.26 17.07 -11.98
CA TYR A 141 -2.74 16.07 -12.91
C TYR A 141 -2.02 16.25 -14.23
N GLU A 142 -1.44 15.16 -14.74
CA GLU A 142 -0.70 15.14 -15.98
C GLU A 142 -1.43 14.33 -17.04
N PHE A 143 -1.55 14.92 -18.22
CA PHE A 143 -2.20 14.35 -19.39
C PHE A 143 -1.13 14.10 -20.45
N TYR A 144 -0.87 12.83 -20.70
CA TYR A 144 0.03 12.37 -21.75
C TYR A 144 -0.80 12.03 -22.99
N ALA A 145 -1.01 13.04 -23.84
CA ALA A 145 -1.86 12.95 -25.02
C ALA A 145 -1.04 12.59 -26.27
N TYR A 146 -1.42 11.53 -26.96
CA TYR A 146 -0.72 11.00 -28.13
C TYR A 146 -1.54 11.25 -29.40
N ARG A 147 -0.89 11.81 -30.43
CA ARG A 147 -1.47 11.97 -31.76
C ARG A 147 -0.44 11.58 -32.82
N GLU A 148 -0.76 10.60 -33.66
CA GLU A 148 0.14 10.10 -34.71
C GLU A 148 1.55 9.75 -34.18
N GLY A 149 1.63 9.23 -32.96
CA GLY A 149 2.89 8.87 -32.29
C GLY A 149 3.67 10.06 -31.69
N LYS A 150 3.17 11.29 -31.77
CA LYS A 150 3.72 12.45 -31.06
C LYS A 150 3.06 12.60 -29.69
N LEU A 151 3.88 12.77 -28.66
CA LEU A 151 3.44 13.02 -27.29
C LEU A 151 3.33 14.53 -27.03
N THR A 152 2.19 14.94 -26.47
CA THR A 152 1.95 16.25 -25.88
C THR A 152 1.64 16.05 -24.39
N LYS A 153 2.50 16.57 -23.51
CA LYS A 153 2.28 16.58 -22.06
C LYS A 153 1.56 17.88 -21.67
N LEU A 154 0.46 17.77 -20.94
CA LEU A 154 -0.27 18.90 -20.36
C LEU A 154 -0.37 18.68 -18.86
N GLU A 155 -0.09 19.71 -18.06
CA GLU A 155 -0.14 19.65 -16.60
C GLU A 155 -1.20 20.62 -16.07
N TYR A 156 -1.99 20.18 -15.11
CA TYR A 156 -3.06 20.96 -14.49
C TYR A 156 -3.00 20.82 -12.96
N GLY A 157 -3.20 21.92 -12.23
CA GLY A 157 -3.34 21.86 -10.77
C GLY A 157 -4.67 21.23 -10.33
N GLU A 158 -4.75 20.78 -9.07
CA GLU A 158 -6.00 20.24 -8.49
C GLU A 158 -7.05 21.33 -8.23
N GLU A 159 -6.66 22.59 -8.07
CA GLU A 159 -7.56 23.72 -7.86
C GLU A 159 -7.53 24.69 -9.06
N GLU A 160 -8.72 25.17 -9.47
CA GLU A 160 -8.85 26.35 -10.33
C GLU A 160 -8.44 27.59 -9.53
N GLU A 161 -7.17 28.02 -9.60
CA GLU A 161 -6.94 29.47 -9.52
C GLU A 161 -7.31 30.07 -10.87
N GLY A 162 -8.46 30.74 -10.89
CA GLY A 162 -8.90 31.49 -12.06
C GLY A 162 -7.85 32.50 -12.50
N GLY A 163 -7.46 32.45 -13.78
CA GLY A 163 -6.88 33.59 -14.45
C GLY A 163 -5.65 33.32 -15.31
N GLN A 164 -5.92 33.30 -16.62
CA GLN A 164 -5.16 33.97 -17.68
C GLN A 164 -4.05 33.17 -18.39
N ALA A 165 -4.42 32.71 -19.59
CA ALA A 165 -3.48 32.40 -20.67
C ALA A 165 -2.76 33.67 -21.17
N PRO A 166 -1.52 33.58 -21.67
CA PRO A 166 -0.93 34.61 -22.52
C PRO A 166 -1.63 34.72 -23.89
#